data_AF-A0A842VL18-F1
#
_entry.id   AF-A0A842VL18-F1
#
_cell.length_a   1.000
_cell.length_b   1.000
_cell.length_c   1.000
_cell.angle_alpha   90.00
_cell.angle_beta   90.00
_cell.angle_gamma   90.00
#
_symmetry.space_group_name_H-M   'P 1'
#
loop_
_entity.id
_entity.type
_entity.pdbx_description
1 polymer ?
#
loop_
_entity_poly.entity_id
_entity_poly.type
_entity_poly.pdbx_seq_one_letter_code
_entity_poly.pdbx_strand_id
1 'polypeptide(L)' 'MCIDYYEEANKISKLMKNEGFNSWAQKVIDSIKAGFTATEILIELKWNFSQFLKKESTYSNELKNKVKNIIKEINLLLNN' A
#
# COMPACT_ATOMS: atom_id res chain seq x y z
N MET A 1 -21.42 8.38 11.03
CA MET A 1 -20.20 7.78 11.60
C MET A 1 -19.28 7.52 10.41
N CYS A 2 -18.40 8.46 10.09
CA CYS A 2 -17.46 8.30 8.99
C CYS A 2 -16.39 7.35 9.50
N ILE A 3 -16.49 6.06 9.14
CA ILE A 3 -15.47 5.08 9.50
C ILE A 3 -14.15 5.58 8.92
N ASP A 4 -13.11 5.52 9.73
CA ASP A 4 -11.91 6.34 9.65
C ASP A 4 -10.99 5.88 8.50
N TYR A 5 -11.39 6.12 7.25
CA TYR A 5 -10.63 5.79 6.04
C TYR A 5 -9.21 6.41 6.06
N TYR A 6 -9.06 7.51 6.78
CA TYR A 6 -7.76 8.14 7.06
C TYR A 6 -6.88 7.25 7.95
N GLU A 7 -7.44 6.54 8.93
CA GLU A 7 -6.66 5.61 9.77
C GLU A 7 -6.13 4.42 8.98
N GLU A 8 -6.92 3.82 8.10
CA GLU A 8 -6.50 2.64 7.32
C GLU A 8 -5.38 2.98 6.34
N ALA A 9 -5.56 4.07 5.59
CA ALA A 9 -4.53 4.53 4.67
C ALA A 9 -3.27 5.02 5.44
N ASN A 10 -3.43 5.61 6.63
CA ASN A 10 -2.29 5.92 7.50
C ASN A 10 -1.58 4.68 8.04
N LYS A 11 -2.31 3.61 8.40
CA LYS A 11 -1.72 2.33 8.84
C LYS A 11 -0.86 1.73 7.74
N ILE A 12 -1.35 1.70 6.50
CA ILE A 12 -0.59 1.21 5.34
C ILE A 12 0.61 2.11 5.04
N SER A 13 0.45 3.43 5.09
CA SER A 13 1.58 4.36 4.90
C SER A 13 2.69 4.16 5.96
N LYS A 14 2.32 3.95 7.23
CA LYS A 14 3.28 3.63 8.30
C LYS A 14 3.98 2.30 8.07
N LEU A 15 3.24 1.26 7.70
CA LEU A 15 3.80 -0.05 7.35
C LEU A 15 4.84 0.09 6.22
N MET A 16 4.49 0.81 5.15
CA MET A 16 5.41 1.07 4.05
C MET A 16 6.68 1.81 4.47
N LYS A 17 6.57 2.83 5.32
CA LYS A 17 7.75 3.53 5.86
C LYS A 17 8.66 2.59 6.64
N ASN A 18 8.09 1.75 7.51
CA ASN A 18 8.84 0.79 8.30
C ASN A 18 9.58 -0.24 7.42
N GLU A 19 8.97 -0.62 6.30
CA GLU A 19 9.56 -1.54 5.33
C GLU A 19 10.54 -0.86 4.33
N GLY A 20 10.74 0.46 4.45
CA GLY A 20 11.66 1.25 3.63
C GLY A 20 11.05 1.84 2.34
N PHE A 21 9.76 1.67 2.10
CA PHE A 21 9.04 2.19 0.93
C PHE A 21 8.56 3.64 1.12
N ASN A 22 9.46 4.53 1.53
CA ASN A 22 9.13 5.92 1.89
C ASN A 22 8.42 6.70 0.77
N SER A 23 8.87 6.55 -0.49
CA SER A 23 8.25 7.24 -1.64
C SER A 23 6.82 6.76 -1.90
N TRP A 24 6.52 5.48 -1.64
CA TRP A 24 5.18 4.93 -1.81
C TRP A 24 4.27 5.33 -0.66
N ALA A 25 4.79 5.35 0.56
CA ALA A 25 4.09 5.86 1.72
C ALA A 25 3.66 7.32 1.57
N GLN A 26 4.50 8.15 0.92
CA GLN A 26 4.17 9.54 0.64
C GLN A 26 3.06 9.64 -0.41
N LYS A 27 3.10 8.83 -1.47
CA LYS A 27 2.01 8.77 -2.48
C LYS A 27 0.65 8.45 -1.85
N VAL A 28 0.60 7.52 -0.90
CA VAL A 28 -0.63 7.22 -0.14
C VAL A 28 -1.17 8.49 0.52
N ILE A 29 -0.32 9.22 1.25
CA ILE A 29 -0.70 10.45 1.96
C ILE A 29 -1.17 11.52 0.98
N ASP A 30 -0.49 11.66 -0.15
CA ASP A 30 -0.82 12.66 -1.16
C ASP A 30 -2.16 12.34 -1.83
N SER A 31 -2.46 11.06 -2.12
CA SER A 31 -3.76 10.65 -2.64
C SER A 31 -4.89 10.91 -1.64
N ILE A 32 -4.67 10.66 -0.34
CA ILE A 32 -5.66 11.02 0.69
C ILE A 32 -5.93 12.54 0.65
N LYS A 33 -4.88 13.36 0.61
CA LYS A 33 -5.01 14.83 0.57
C LYS A 33 -5.71 15.34 -0.69
N ALA A 34 -5.56 14.63 -1.80
CA ALA A 34 -6.25 14.92 -3.06
C ALA A 34 -7.73 14.51 -3.04
N GLY A 35 -8.22 13.87 -1.98
CA GLY A 35 -9.62 13.51 -1.79
C GLY A 35 -10.00 12.12 -2.32
N PHE A 36 -9.01 11.28 -2.66
CA PHE A 36 -9.27 9.89 -3.02
C PHE A 36 -9.75 9.09 -1.80
N THR A 37 -10.64 8.13 -2.04
CA THR A 37 -11.08 7.21 -1.00
C THR A 37 -9.98 6.22 -0.64
N ALA A 38 -9.98 5.71 0.60
CA ALA A 38 -9.01 4.69 1.01
C ALA A 38 -9.09 3.45 0.11
N THR A 39 -10.29 3.03 -0.30
CA THR A 39 -10.48 1.88 -1.20
C THR A 39 -9.80 2.08 -2.55
N GLU A 40 -9.96 3.25 -3.19
CA GLU A 40 -9.30 3.55 -4.46
C GLU A 40 -7.77 3.50 -4.32
N ILE A 41 -7.25 4.12 -3.25
CA ILE A 41 -5.82 4.12 -2.94
C ILE A 41 -5.29 2.70 -2.75
N LEU A 42 -5.99 1.87 -1.98
CA LEU A 42 -5.63 0.48 -1.70
C LEU A 42 -5.65 -0.38 -2.97
N ILE A 43 -6.67 -0.22 -3.84
CA ILE A 43 -6.76 -0.93 -5.12
C ILE A 43 -5.61 -0.55 -6.04
N GLU A 44 -5.32 0.74 -6.19
CA GLU A 44 -4.22 1.22 -7.02
C GLU A 44 -2.86 0.73 -6.49
N LEU A 45 -2.68 0.73 -5.16
CA LEU A 45 -1.48 0.22 -4.51
C LEU A 45 -1.25 -1.26 -4.75
N LYS A 46 -2.31 -2.06 -4.57
CA LYS A 46 -2.27 -3.49 -4.86
C LYS A 46 -1.88 -3.74 -6.31
N TRP A 47 -2.44 -2.98 -7.25
CA TRP A 47 -2.11 -3.11 -8.66
C TRP A 47 -0.64 -2.77 -8.92
N ASN A 48 -0.17 -1.62 -8.44
CA ASN A 48 1.20 -1.17 -8.63
C ASN A 48 2.24 -2.13 -8.02
N PHE A 49 2.00 -2.67 -6.83
CA PHE A 49 2.89 -3.68 -6.24
C PHE A 49 2.83 -5.03 -6.95
N SER A 50 1.66 -5.41 -7.47
CA SER A 50 1.54 -6.62 -8.31
C SER A 50 2.32 -6.46 -9.61
N GLN A 51 2.31 -5.27 -10.22
CA GLN A 51 3.15 -4.96 -11.38
C GLN A 51 4.64 -4.98 -11.00
N PHE A 52 5.01 -4.44 -9.84
CA PHE A 52 6.38 -4.48 -9.33
C PHE A 52 6.90 -5.93 -9.19
N LEU A 53 6.08 -6.83 -8.62
CA LEU A 53 6.43 -8.25 -8.49
C LEU A 53 6.51 -8.98 -9.85
N LYS A 54 5.74 -8.55 -10.85
CA LYS A 54 5.76 -9.12 -12.21
C LYS A 54 6.93 -8.63 -13.04
N LYS A 55 7.38 -7.39 -12.83
CA LYS A 55 8.33 -6.71 -13.73
C LYS A 55 9.79 -7.06 -13.52
N GLU A 56 10.23 -7.56 -12.36
CA GLU A 56 11.63 -7.99 -12.24
C GLU A 56 11.87 -9.32 -11.51
N SER A 57 12.57 -10.19 -12.23
CA SER A 57 13.27 -11.36 -11.72
C SER A 57 14.41 -10.97 -10.75
N THR A 58 14.93 -9.75 -10.86
CA THR A 58 16.18 -9.26 -10.25
C THR A 58 16.04 -8.81 -8.79
N TYR A 59 14.83 -8.52 -8.30
CA TYR A 59 14.68 -8.11 -6.90
C TYR A 59 15.02 -9.24 -5.93
N SER A 60 15.66 -8.87 -4.81
CA SER A 60 15.96 -9.79 -3.73
C SER A 60 14.68 -10.45 -3.18
N ASN A 61 14.81 -11.69 -2.71
CA ASN A 61 13.69 -12.40 -2.10
C ASN A 61 13.13 -11.66 -0.89
N GLU A 62 13.97 -10.94 -0.16
CA GLU A 62 13.55 -10.07 0.95
C GLU A 62 12.60 -8.98 0.47
N LEU A 63 12.96 -8.23 -0.57
CA LEU A 63 12.12 -7.15 -1.10
C LEU A 63 10.78 -7.68 -1.63
N LYS A 64 10.82 -8.82 -2.34
CA LYS A 64 9.61 -9.51 -2.82
C LYS A 64 8.71 -9.93 -1.65
N ASN A 65 9.27 -10.41 -0.55
CA ASN A 65 8.51 -10.79 0.64
C ASN A 65 7.89 -9.57 1.34
N LYS A 66 8.61 -8.46 1.47
CA LYS A 66 8.07 -7.21 2.02
C LYS A 66 6.88 -6.70 1.21
N VAL A 67 7.02 -6.68 -0.12
CA VAL A 67 5.91 -6.28 -1.02
C VAL A 67 4.72 -7.23 -0.90
N LYS A 68 4.95 -8.55 -0.83
CA LYS A 68 3.87 -9.53 -0.61
C LYS A 68 3.14 -9.33 0.72
N ASN A 69 3.87 -9.02 1.79
CA ASN A 69 3.28 -8.71 3.09
C ASN A 69 2.40 -7.46 3.01
N ILE A 70 2.88 -6.40 2.36
CA ILE A 70 2.09 -5.18 2.15
C ILE A 70 0.81 -5.48 1.34
N ILE A 71 0.90 -6.27 0.25
CA ILE A 71 -0.29 -6.69 -0.52
C ILE A 71 -1.27 -7.49 0.34
N LYS A 72 -0.77 -8.37 1.22
CA LYS A 72 -1.60 -9.16 2.13
C LYS A 72 -2.39 -8.27 3.08
N GLU A 73 -1.72 -7.30 3.72
CA GLU A 73 -2.38 -6.32 4.59
C GLU A 73 -3.42 -5.49 3.84
N ILE A 74 -3.11 -5.05 2.62
CA ILE A 74 -4.08 -4.35 1.76
C ILE A 74 -5.32 -5.22 1.48
N ASN A 75 -5.15 -6.50 1.18
CA ASN A 75 -6.27 -7.41 0.95
C ASN A 75 -7.13 -7.63 2.20
N LEU A 76 -6.52 -7.63 3.40
CA LEU A 76 -7.25 -7.73 4.66
C LEU A 76 -8.13 -6.49 4.88
N LEU A 77 -7.62 -5.30 4.54
CA LEU A 77 -8.38 -4.06 4.63
C LEU A 77 -9.51 -3.98 3.59
N LEU A 78 -9.29 -4.47 2.37
CA LEU A 78 -10.30 -4.45 1.30
C LEU A 78 -11.43 -5.48 1.47
N ASN A 79 -11.21 -6.54 2.26
CA ASN A 79 -12.18 -7.62 2.47
C ASN A 79 -12.97 -7.47 3.80
N ASN A 80 -12.70 -6.44 4.58
CA ASN A 80 -13.51 -6.03 5.75
C ASN A 80 -14.55 -4.98 5.33
#